data_AF-A0A7Y0SIA0-F1
#
_entry.id   AF-A0A7Y0SIA0-F1
#
_cell.length_a   1.000
_cell.length_b   1.000
_cell.length_c   1.000
_cell.angle_alpha   90.00
_cell.angle_beta   90.00
_cell.angle_gamma   90.00
#
_symmetry.space_group_name_H-M   'P 1'
#
loop_
_entity.id
_entity.type
_entity.pdbx_description
1 polymer ?
#
loop_
_entity_poly.entity_id
_entity_poly.type
_entity_poly.pdbx_seq_one_letter_code
_entity_poly.pdbx_strand_id
1 'polypeptide(L)'
;MYKCPTCKGQRQSIAFVNTGIDSSKHYSEVQTCERCLGAGYVSKDILDAIERGKQLRQERIDKGYTLRDAAKAEGVSVSVISKRELGY
;
A
#
# COMPACT_ATOMS: atom_id res chain seq x y z
N MET A 1 -14.82 -3.51 14.74
CA MET A 1 -13.69 -2.61 14.46
C MET A 1 -12.41 -3.34 14.85
N TYR A 2 -11.39 -3.34 13.98
CA TYR A 2 -10.16 -4.09 14.17
C TYR A 2 -8.97 -3.13 14.25
N LYS A 3 -7.96 -3.46 15.06
CA LYS A 3 -6.72 -2.67 15.14
C LYS A 3 -6.10 -2.55 13.74
N CYS A 4 -5.78 -1.32 13.33
CA CYS A 4 -5.27 -1.07 11.98
C CYS A 4 -3.98 -1.87 11.75
N PRO A 5 -3.91 -2.75 10.74
CA PRO A 5 -2.75 -3.60 10.51
C PRO A 5 -1.53 -2.80 10.00
N THR A 6 -1.75 -1.65 9.36
CA THR A 6 -0.66 -0.79 8.83
C THR A 6 0.09 -0.08 9.95
N CYS A 7 -0.61 0.73 10.75
CA CYS A 7 0.03 1.51 11.82
C CYS A 7 0.02 0.78 13.17
N LYS A 8 -0.50 -0.45 13.26
CA LYS A 8 -0.66 -1.19 14.52
C LYS A 8 -1.34 -0.36 15.60
N GLY A 9 -2.36 0.42 15.22
CA GLY A 9 -3.11 1.29 16.13
C GLY A 9 -2.43 2.60 16.53
N GLN A 10 -1.24 2.91 16.02
CA GLN A 10 -0.49 4.13 16.34
C GLN A 10 -1.04 5.40 15.69
N ARG A 11 -2.05 5.28 14.81
CA ARG A 11 -2.72 6.40 14.09
C ARG A 11 -1.83 7.18 13.12
N GLN A 12 -0.53 7.00 13.20
CA GLN A 12 0.49 7.66 12.37
C GLN A 12 1.43 6.63 11.74
N SER A 13 2.22 7.06 10.76
CA SER A 13 3.23 6.25 10.08
C SER A 13 4.42 7.14 9.71
N ILE A 14 5.62 6.57 9.71
CA ILE A 14 6.82 7.28 9.24
C ILE A 14 6.85 7.12 7.73
N ALA A 15 6.79 8.24 7.02
CA ALA A 15 6.92 8.31 5.57
C ALA A 15 8.32 8.80 5.21
N PHE A 16 8.97 8.12 4.28
CA PHE A 16 10.18 8.62 3.64
C PHE A 16 9.79 9.45 2.41
N VAL A 17 10.07 10.75 2.46
CA VAL A 17 9.72 11.69 1.40
C VAL A 17 10.86 11.79 0.41
N ASN A 18 10.63 11.27 -0.79
CA ASN A 18 11.52 11.45 -1.93
C ASN A 18 11.26 12.82 -2.57
N THR A 19 12.26 13.69 -2.52
CA THR A 19 12.19 15.07 -3.05
C THR A 19 12.84 15.25 -4.42
N GLY A 20 13.09 14.13 -5.14
CA GLY A 20 13.66 14.12 -6.48
C GLY A 20 15.06 13.49 -6.53
N ILE A 21 15.83 13.89 -7.56
CA ILE A 21 17.15 13.30 -7.87
C ILE A 21 18.17 13.58 -6.75
N ASP A 22 18.08 14.75 -6.11
CA ASP A 22 18.97 15.15 -5.02
C ASP A 22 18.56 14.47 -3.72
N SER A 23 19.22 13.36 -3.40
CA SER A 23 18.95 12.56 -2.21
C SER A 23 19.27 13.27 -0.89
N SER A 24 20.10 14.32 -0.91
CA SER A 24 20.40 15.10 0.30
C SER A 24 19.19 15.85 0.85
N LYS A 25 18.18 16.06 0.00
CA LYS A 25 16.91 16.69 0.35
C LYS A 25 15.84 15.69 0.76
N HIS A 26 16.12 14.38 0.74
CA HIS A 26 15.16 13.39 1.23
C HIS A 26 15.06 13.49 2.74
N TYR A 27 13.87 13.29 3.28
CA TYR A 27 13.65 13.34 4.73
C TYR A 27 12.60 12.32 5.14
N SER A 28 12.56 12.04 6.44
CA SER A 28 11.48 11.25 7.03
C SER A 28 10.55 12.18 7.82
N GLU A 29 9.26 11.96 7.69
CA GLU A 29 8.27 12.69 8.49
C GLU A 29 7.21 11.76 9.05
N VAL A 30 6.56 12.21 10.12
CA VAL A 30 5.43 11.50 10.71
C VAL A 30 4.16 12.01 10.05
N GLN A 31 3.45 11.11 9.37
CA GLN A 31 2.18 11.42 8.72
C GLN A 31 1.03 10.66 9.38
N THR A 32 -0.18 11.18 9.20
CA THR A 32 -1.41 10.45 9.53
C THR A 32 -1.45 9.15 8.73
N CYS A 33 -1.77 8.03 9.39
CA CYS A 33 -1.85 6.75 8.71
C CYS A 33 -2.95 6.78 7.65
N GLU A 34 -2.57 6.65 6.38
CA GLU A 34 -3.49 6.73 5.23
C GLU A 34 -4.56 5.63 5.22
N ARG A 35 -4.30 4.49 5.87
CA ARG A 35 -5.27 3.38 5.90
C ARG A 35 -6.41 3.62 6.89
N CYS A 36 -6.08 4.01 8.12
CA CYS A 36 -7.09 4.24 9.15
C CYS A 36 -7.48 5.71 9.30
N LEU A 37 -6.88 6.61 8.51
CA LEU A 37 -7.12 8.06 8.55
C LEU A 37 -7.00 8.64 9.98
N GLY A 38 -6.02 8.15 10.74
CA GLY A 38 -5.81 8.57 12.13
C GLY A 38 -6.71 7.90 13.18
N ALA A 39 -7.64 7.03 12.80
CA ALA A 39 -8.54 6.37 13.76
C ALA A 39 -7.82 5.32 14.64
N GLY A 40 -6.81 4.63 14.09
CA GLY A 40 -6.10 3.52 14.74
C GLY A 40 -6.81 2.16 14.59
N TYR A 41 -8.00 2.15 14.00
CA TYR A 41 -8.77 0.95 13.70
C TYR A 41 -9.38 1.02 12.29
N VAL A 42 -9.76 -0.13 11.75
CA VAL A 42 -10.39 -0.29 10.43
C VAL A 42 -11.61 -1.22 10.51
N SER A 43 -12.48 -1.16 9.52
CA SER A 43 -13.61 -2.08 9.38
C SER A 43 -13.13 -3.48 8.97
N LYS A 44 -14.05 -4.46 9.01
CA LYS A 44 -13.78 -5.80 8.48
C LYS A 44 -13.53 -5.75 6.97
N ASP A 45 -14.27 -4.93 6.24
CA ASP A 45 -14.13 -4.79 4.77
C ASP A 45 -12.71 -4.40 4.35
N ILE A 46 -12.01 -3.57 5.14
CA ILE A 46 -10.61 -3.23 4.88
C ILE A 46 -9.68 -4.44 5.10
N LEU A 47 -9.96 -5.29 6.09
CA LEU A 47 -9.19 -6.52 6.28
C LEU A 47 -9.42 -7.49 5.13
N ASP A 48 -10.67 -7.63 4.69
CA ASP A 48 -11.05 -8.49 3.57
C ASP A 48 -10.41 -7.97 2.26
N ALA A 49 -10.35 -6.65 2.05
CA ALA A 49 -9.66 -6.03 0.92
C ALA A 49 -8.14 -6.29 0.95
N ILE A 50 -7.50 -6.22 2.12
CA ILE A 50 -6.07 -6.56 2.27
C ILE A 50 -5.84 -8.03 1.90
N GLU A 51 -6.69 -8.93 2.35
CA GLU A 51 -6.53 -10.36 2.07
C GLU A 51 -6.72 -10.66 0.58
N ARG A 52 -7.73 -10.05 -0.04
CA ARG A 52 -7.91 -10.12 -1.50
C ARG A 52 -6.71 -9.55 -2.25
N GLY A 53 -6.13 -8.44 -1.78
CA GLY A 53 -4.91 -7.87 -2.35
C GLY A 53 -3.73 -8.84 -2.34
N LYS A 54 -3.54 -9.61 -1.25
CA LYS A 54 -2.52 -10.66 -1.18
C LYS A 54 -2.77 -11.78 -2.19
N GLN A 55 -4.02 -12.19 -2.36
CA GLN A 55 -4.39 -13.20 -3.36
C GLN A 55 -4.05 -12.73 -4.77
N LEU A 56 -4.42 -11.49 -5.13
CA LEU A 56 -4.06 -10.88 -6.41
C LEU A 56 -2.54 -10.83 -6.63
N ARG A 57 -1.79 -10.47 -5.59
CA ARG A 57 -0.32 -10.49 -5.64
C ARG A 57 0.23 -11.89 -5.90
N GLN A 58 -0.32 -12.90 -5.23
CA GLN A 58 0.09 -14.29 -5.42
C GLN A 58 -0.21 -14.76 -6.84
N GLU A 59 -1.42 -14.51 -7.35
CA GLU A 59 -1.81 -14.84 -8.73
C GLU A 59 -0.87 -14.19 -9.76
N ARG A 60 -0.45 -12.94 -9.54
CA ARG A 60 0.53 -12.28 -10.41
C ARG A 60 1.89 -12.97 -10.37
N ILE A 61 2.36 -13.32 -9.17
CA ILE A 61 3.64 -14.01 -8.98
C ILE A 61 3.60 -15.40 -9.61
N ASP A 62 2.51 -16.15 -9.46
CA ASP A 62 2.33 -17.49 -10.03
C ASP A 62 2.34 -17.47 -11.56
N LYS A 63 1.88 -16.36 -12.17
CA LYS A 63 2.00 -16.10 -13.62
C LYS A 63 3.40 -15.67 -14.06
N GLY A 64 4.35 -15.52 -13.14
CA GLY A 64 5.71 -15.05 -13.41
C GLY A 64 5.79 -13.56 -13.76
N TYR A 65 4.75 -12.77 -13.47
CA TYR A 65 4.71 -11.36 -13.84
C TYR A 65 5.31 -10.46 -12.78
N THR A 66 6.15 -9.51 -13.22
CA THR A 66 6.48 -8.35 -12.39
C THR A 66 5.28 -7.39 -12.31
N LEU A 67 5.32 -6.44 -11.38
CA LEU A 67 4.33 -5.35 -11.35
C LEU A 67 4.30 -4.56 -12.67
N ARG A 68 5.45 -4.41 -13.35
CA ARG A 68 5.53 -3.70 -14.64
C ARG A 68 4.84 -4.47 -15.75
N ASP A 69 5.00 -5.80 -15.78
CA ASP A 69 4.35 -6.65 -16.78
C ASP A 69 2.83 -6.62 -16.64
N ALA A 70 2.34 -6.76 -15.40
CA ALA A 70 0.90 -6.67 -15.11
C ALA A 70 0.33 -5.28 -15.47
N ALA A 71 1.03 -4.21 -15.07
CA ALA A 71 0.62 -2.85 -15.38
C ALA A 71 0.56 -2.59 -16.91
N LYS A 72 1.56 -3.08 -17.65
CA LYS A 72 1.61 -3.01 -19.11
C LYS A 72 0.46 -3.80 -19.75
N ALA A 73 0.17 -5.00 -19.26
CA ALA A 73 -0.90 -5.85 -19.79
C ALA A 73 -2.29 -5.23 -19.57
N GLU A 74 -2.51 -4.54 -18.46
CA GLU A 74 -3.78 -3.88 -18.12
C GLU A 74 -3.89 -2.42 -18.62
N GLY A 75 -2.82 -1.84 -19.15
CA GLY A 75 -2.81 -0.43 -19.58
C GLY A 75 -2.92 0.56 -18.42
N VAL A 76 -2.44 0.21 -17.23
CA VAL A 76 -2.45 1.06 -16.03
C VAL A 76 -1.04 1.35 -15.51
N SER A 77 -0.91 2.25 -14.54
CA SER A 77 0.39 2.49 -13.90
C SER A 77 0.75 1.35 -12.93
N VAL A 78 2.05 1.18 -12.67
CA VAL A 78 2.57 0.27 -11.63
C VAL A 78 1.97 0.56 -10.26
N SER A 79 1.72 1.84 -9.94
CA SER A 79 1.11 2.26 -8.69
C SER A 79 -0.33 1.78 -8.52
N VAL A 80 -1.09 1.65 -9.60
CA VAL A 80 -2.46 1.11 -9.57
C VAL A 80 -2.43 -0.38 -9.19
N ILE A 81 -1.58 -1.17 -9.83
CA ILE A 81 -1.42 -2.59 -9.48
C ILE A 81 -0.97 -2.74 -8.03
N SER A 82 0.04 -1.97 -7.61
CA SER A 82 0.55 -2.01 -6.25
C SER A 82 -0.51 -1.63 -5.21
N LYS A 83 -1.35 -0.61 -5.46
CA LYS A 83 -2.42 -0.23 -4.53
C LYS A 83 -3.47 -1.32 -4.39
N ARG A 84 -3.90 -1.93 -5.51
CA ARG A 84 -4.86 -3.05 -5.50
C ARG A 84 -4.32 -4.24 -4.71
N GLU A 85 -3.06 -4.61 -4.91
CA GLU A 85 -2.40 -5.70 -4.17
C GLU A 85 -2.19 -5.41 -2.68
N LEU A 86 -2.17 -4.13 -2.31
CA LEU A 86 -2.14 -3.71 -0.91
C LEU A 86 -3.54 -3.62 -0.29
N GLY A 87 -4.62 -3.76 -1.07
CA GLY A 87 -6.00 -3.64 -0.62
C GLY A 87 -6.48 -2.20 -0.43
N TYR A 88 -6.01 -1.27 -1.28
CA TYR A 88 -6.49 0.11 -1.37
C TYR A 88 -7.37 0.34 -2.60
#